data_AF-A0A8H7B6K7-F1
#
_entry.id   AF-A0A8H7B6K7-F1
#
_cell.length_a   1.000
_cell.length_b   1.000
_cell.length_c   1.000
_cell.angle_alpha   90.00
_cell.angle_beta   90.00
_cell.angle_gamma   90.00
#
_symmetry.space_group_name_H-M   'P 1'
#
loop_
_entity.id
_entity.type
_entity.pdbx_description
1 polymer ?
#
loop_
_entity_poly.entity_id
_entity_poly.type
_entity_poly.pdbx_seq_one_letter_code
_entity_poly.pdbx_strand_id
1 'polypeptide(L)'
;MTVNTELGFNPTLLVSMIEISGEFRVRCSIGDCPGLEDINKDRETKAKRYLQDCKAVIVVEEITRAGDSKFLKRFLKDCREDRPDQRIIVVLSKGDTGLDRVDLMNTSFNEHETANLNWLGKGREDVEREYDNYRPMQFKERVRCACEIAYIDLEEREIRAGERSRRIEDLLKSRYAGMFDNLIVRTTCEHDYMRHFQGYCRFTIHDLPLSVEPTQIPNLVEDLADIANERVKDDLIRLHKETLPELFASIKLLGITTSIVARARPRFDFHKYEEVFMALLQAMFDTIEEKEIRPIEAAIQGAIPSWRREARGCFYEWQNLRYQSVRCFLNKQGNHHVKEKLKSRRSTDPKPSWNKELLCPIRKTMNPLFEELWKSVTTAMNILASNLAENVDDFLRELDEATKYLGNEIFTANLQHRRPQLNNMFKKQLYLIATIRSFRGRFTGDLNDYYFPDAMGEHYMAALQAEAESGTRPGSLWHRGCEHWKTECAAPIVLISVF
;
A
#
# COMPACT_ATOMS: atom_id res chain seq x y z
N MET A 1 27.61 -12.51 10.44
CA MET A 1 28.89 -12.06 9.84
C MET A 1 28.66 -10.69 9.24
N THR A 2 29.07 -9.64 9.95
CA THR A 2 29.00 -8.24 9.47
C THR A 2 30.22 -7.98 8.60
N VAL A 3 30.00 -7.88 7.29
CA VAL A 3 31.04 -7.43 6.34
C VAL A 3 31.24 -5.94 6.60
N ASN A 4 32.41 -5.57 7.14
CA ASN A 4 32.87 -4.20 7.20
C ASN A 4 33.08 -3.69 5.76
N THR A 5 32.07 -3.04 5.19
CA THR A 5 32.26 -2.22 3.99
C THR A 5 33.02 -0.96 4.38
N GLU A 6 34.11 -0.64 3.67
CA GLU A 6 34.97 0.55 3.87
C GLU A 6 34.23 1.90 3.75
N LEU A 7 32.95 1.87 3.36
CA LEU A 7 32.06 3.03 3.34
C LEU A 7 31.39 3.17 4.72
N GLY A 8 31.61 4.31 5.39
CA GLY A 8 30.97 4.67 6.67
C GLY A 8 29.45 4.86 6.62
N PHE A 9 28.80 4.44 5.53
CA PHE A 9 27.35 4.46 5.34
C PHE A 9 26.92 3.25 4.51
N ASN A 10 25.66 2.82 4.69
CA ASN A 10 25.09 1.70 3.94
C ASN A 10 24.75 2.15 2.50
N PRO A 11 25.43 1.67 1.45
CA PRO A 11 25.23 2.12 0.07
C PRO A 11 23.83 1.81 -0.47
N THR A 12 23.11 0.85 0.11
CA THR A 12 21.71 0.58 -0.27
C THR A 12 20.80 1.78 -0.04
N LEU A 13 21.16 2.71 0.87
CA LEU A 13 20.43 3.95 1.12
C LEU A 13 20.38 4.88 -0.10
N LEU A 14 21.32 4.75 -1.03
CA LEU A 14 21.37 5.55 -2.27
C LEU A 14 20.60 4.90 -3.44
N VAL A 15 20.16 3.65 -3.28
CA VAL A 15 19.50 2.90 -4.34
C VAL A 15 17.99 2.99 -4.16
N SER A 16 17.29 3.51 -5.16
CA SER A 16 15.83 3.65 -5.13
C SER A 16 15.09 2.38 -5.57
N MET A 17 15.65 1.61 -6.50
CA MET A 17 15.09 0.39 -7.04
C MET A 17 16.22 -0.47 -7.62
N ILE A 18 16.14 -1.79 -7.42
CA ILE A 18 17.00 -2.76 -8.10
C ILE A 18 16.10 -3.57 -9.02
N GLU A 19 16.34 -3.49 -10.32
CA GLU A 19 15.62 -4.27 -11.31
C GLU A 19 16.45 -5.52 -11.68
N ILE A 20 15.83 -6.68 -11.55
CA ILE A 20 16.42 -7.97 -11.91
C ILE A 20 15.58 -8.58 -13.01
N SER A 21 16.16 -8.74 -14.19
CA SER A 21 15.51 -9.39 -15.33
C SER A 21 16.05 -10.80 -15.50
N GLY A 22 15.16 -11.76 -15.78
CA GLY A 22 15.52 -13.16 -15.99
C GLY A 22 14.41 -13.94 -16.69
N GLU A 23 14.76 -15.10 -17.23
CA GLU A 23 13.77 -16.05 -17.78
C GLU A 23 13.22 -16.92 -16.66
N PHE A 24 12.02 -16.56 -16.17
CA PHE A 24 11.31 -17.31 -15.15
C PHE A 24 10.16 -18.12 -15.76
N ARG A 25 9.78 -19.23 -15.11
CA ARG A 25 8.67 -20.10 -15.56
C ARG A 25 7.33 -19.37 -15.59
N VAL A 26 7.11 -18.43 -14.68
CA VAL A 26 5.91 -17.60 -14.61
C VAL A 26 6.24 -16.23 -15.18
N ARG A 27 5.45 -15.76 -16.16
CA ARG A 27 5.59 -14.41 -16.74
C ARG A 27 4.93 -13.37 -15.82
N CYS A 28 5.56 -13.11 -14.69
CA CYS A 28 5.14 -12.08 -13.74
C CYS A 28 6.30 -11.13 -13.40
N SER A 29 5.93 -9.91 -13.01
CA SER A 29 6.86 -8.98 -12.36
C SER A 29 6.58 -9.06 -10.86
N ILE A 30 7.60 -9.40 -10.08
CA ILE A 30 7.53 -9.47 -8.63
C ILE A 30 8.36 -8.31 -8.08
N GLY A 31 7.73 -7.46 -7.27
CA GLY A 31 8.43 -6.39 -6.55
C GLY A 31 8.51 -6.72 -5.07
N ASP A 32 9.73 -6.86 -4.56
CA ASP A 32 9.98 -6.88 -3.13
C ASP A 32 10.03 -5.45 -2.59
N CYS A 33 9.17 -5.15 -1.63
CA CYS A 33 8.99 -3.81 -1.10
C CYS A 33 9.63 -3.68 0.28
N PRO A 34 10.26 -2.54 0.60
CA PRO A 34 10.70 -2.27 1.97
C PRO A 34 9.50 -2.26 2.91
N GLY A 35 9.76 -2.52 4.20
CA GLY A 35 8.73 -2.58 5.22
C GLY A 35 7.88 -1.30 5.25
N LEU A 36 6.57 -1.44 5.44
CA LEU A 36 5.65 -0.30 5.49
C LEU A 36 5.74 0.52 6.78
N GLU A 37 6.67 0.15 7.67
CA GLU A 37 7.09 0.90 8.85
C GLU A 37 8.60 1.23 8.79
N ASP A 38 9.18 1.33 7.59
CA ASP A 38 10.58 1.74 7.39
C ASP A 38 10.82 3.15 7.99
N ILE A 39 11.99 3.31 8.63
CA ILE A 39 12.46 4.58 9.18
C ILE A 39 12.57 5.63 8.06
N ASN A 40 12.91 5.20 6.85
CA ASN A 40 12.98 6.06 5.68
C ASN A 40 11.59 6.20 5.01
N LYS A 41 10.96 7.34 5.25
CA LYS A 41 9.62 7.66 4.71
C LYS A 41 9.53 7.75 3.19
N ASP A 42 10.62 8.10 2.51
CA ASP A 42 10.65 8.09 1.04
C ASP A 42 10.49 6.67 0.50
N ARG A 43 11.15 5.69 1.13
CA ARG A 43 11.01 4.27 0.80
C ARG A 43 9.61 3.74 1.09
N GLU A 44 9.05 4.09 2.25
CA GLU A 44 7.66 3.75 2.60
C GLU A 44 6.66 4.32 1.57
N THR A 45 6.85 5.58 1.16
CA THR A 45 5.97 6.24 0.18
C THR A 45 6.08 5.59 -1.20
N LYS A 46 7.31 5.24 -1.63
CA LYS A 46 7.54 4.51 -2.88
C LYS A 46 6.93 3.12 -2.84
N ALA A 47 7.09 2.39 -1.74
CA ALA A 47 6.46 1.09 -1.54
C ALA A 47 4.92 1.20 -1.60
N LYS A 48 4.32 2.19 -0.92
CA LYS A 48 2.87 2.40 -0.97
C LYS A 48 2.36 2.69 -2.37
N ARG A 49 3.07 3.52 -3.14
CA ARG A 49 2.75 3.81 -4.55
C ARG A 49 2.88 2.56 -5.41
N TYR A 50 3.98 1.82 -5.28
CA TYR A 50 4.19 0.59 -6.03
C TYR A 50 3.08 -0.43 -5.75
N LEU A 51 2.70 -0.60 -4.47
CA LEU A 51 1.59 -1.45 -4.08
C LEU A 51 0.23 -0.98 -4.63
N GLN A 52 0.03 0.30 -4.96
CA GLN A 52 -1.21 0.77 -5.61
C GLN A 52 -1.32 0.29 -7.05
N ASP A 53 -0.19 0.18 -7.74
CA ASP A 53 -0.12 -0.23 -9.15
C ASP A 53 -0.12 -1.76 -9.32
N CYS A 54 0.10 -2.51 -8.23
CA CYS A 54 0.08 -3.96 -8.24
C CYS A 54 -1.33 -4.53 -8.41
N LYS A 55 -1.46 -5.62 -9.19
CA LYS A 55 -2.74 -6.36 -9.30
C LYS A 55 -3.01 -7.27 -8.11
N ALA A 56 -1.93 -7.81 -7.55
CA ALA A 56 -1.98 -8.68 -6.39
C ALA A 56 -0.91 -8.25 -5.39
N VAL A 57 -1.21 -8.42 -4.10
CA VAL A 57 -0.28 -8.13 -3.01
C VAL A 57 -0.12 -9.37 -2.14
N ILE A 58 1.13 -9.75 -1.91
CA ILE A 58 1.49 -10.81 -0.98
C ILE A 58 1.93 -10.15 0.32
N VAL A 59 1.19 -10.40 1.40
CA VAL A 59 1.52 -9.92 2.74
C VAL A 59 2.17 -11.06 3.50
N VAL A 60 3.44 -10.90 3.85
CA VAL A 60 4.19 -11.92 4.60
C VAL A 60 4.15 -11.59 6.09
N GLU A 61 3.68 -12.53 6.90
CA GLU A 61 3.62 -12.43 8.37
C GLU A 61 4.20 -13.68 9.02
N GLU A 62 4.61 -13.60 10.29
CA GLU A 62 4.99 -14.80 11.05
C GLU A 62 3.74 -15.54 11.54
N ILE A 63 3.68 -16.85 11.33
CA ILE A 63 2.53 -17.68 11.71
C ILE A 63 2.14 -17.53 13.19
N THR A 64 3.12 -17.35 14.09
CA THR A 64 2.91 -17.16 15.53
C THR A 64 2.25 -15.84 15.90
N ARG A 65 2.30 -14.83 15.01
CA ARG A 65 1.83 -13.46 15.27
C ARG A 65 0.65 -13.07 14.42
N ALA A 66 0.44 -13.72 13.28
CA ALA A 66 -0.60 -13.41 12.32
C ALA A 66 -1.99 -13.39 12.94
N GLY A 67 -2.24 -14.31 13.88
CA GLY A 67 -3.47 -14.40 14.64
C GLY A 67 -3.86 -13.12 15.36
N ASP A 68 -2.92 -12.26 15.80
CA ASP A 68 -3.21 -11.01 16.51
C ASP A 68 -2.46 -9.78 15.95
N SER A 69 -1.96 -9.89 14.71
CA SER A 69 -1.19 -8.83 14.08
C SER A 69 -2.06 -7.58 13.86
N LYS A 70 -1.75 -6.52 14.62
CA LYS A 70 -2.35 -5.19 14.43
C LYS A 70 -1.97 -4.60 13.08
N PHE A 71 -0.76 -4.90 12.61
CA PHE A 71 -0.28 -4.49 11.29
C PHE A 71 -1.14 -5.14 10.21
N LEU A 72 -1.26 -6.47 10.20
CA LEU A 72 -2.08 -7.20 9.22
C LEU A 72 -3.52 -6.69 9.20
N LYS A 73 -4.13 -6.50 10.38
CA LYS A 73 -5.49 -5.97 10.48
C LYS A 73 -5.62 -4.57 9.86
N ARG A 74 -4.67 -3.68 10.13
CA ARG A 74 -4.68 -2.32 9.57
C ARG A 74 -4.44 -2.36 8.07
N PHE A 75 -3.43 -3.11 7.62
CA PHE A 75 -3.08 -3.24 6.22
C PHE A 75 -4.23 -3.78 5.37
N LEU A 76 -4.87 -4.87 5.81
CA LEU A 76 -6.03 -5.44 5.12
C LEU A 76 -7.21 -4.46 5.07
N LYS A 77 -7.42 -3.68 6.13
CA LYS A 77 -8.45 -2.64 6.14
C LYS A 77 -8.14 -1.53 5.14
N ASP A 78 -6.90 -1.03 5.13
CA ASP A 78 -6.45 0.01 4.22
C ASP A 78 -6.56 -0.47 2.75
N CYS A 79 -6.16 -1.71 2.46
CA CYS A 79 -6.34 -2.30 1.13
C CYS A 79 -7.81 -2.41 0.72
N ARG A 80 -8.72 -2.78 1.63
CA ARG A 80 -10.15 -2.84 1.32
C ARG A 80 -10.74 -1.47 0.99
N GLU A 81 -10.37 -0.45 1.76
CA GLU A 81 -10.91 0.91 1.62
C GLU A 81 -10.35 1.60 0.37
N ASP A 82 -9.05 1.44 0.09
CA ASP A 82 -8.38 2.13 -0.99
C ASP A 82 -8.36 1.34 -2.31
N ARG A 83 -8.46 0.00 -2.26
CA ARG A 83 -8.16 -0.92 -3.38
C ARG A 83 -9.04 -2.18 -3.35
N PRO A 84 -10.38 -2.04 -3.44
CA PRO A 84 -11.30 -3.17 -3.29
C PRO A 84 -11.11 -4.29 -4.33
N ASP A 85 -10.58 -3.97 -5.51
CA ASP A 85 -10.38 -4.92 -6.62
C ASP A 85 -9.01 -5.62 -6.60
N GLN A 86 -8.12 -5.26 -5.65
CA GLN A 86 -6.77 -5.83 -5.57
C GLN A 86 -6.81 -7.21 -4.89
N ARG A 87 -6.19 -8.22 -5.51
CA ARG A 87 -6.11 -9.56 -4.92
C ARG A 87 -5.10 -9.57 -3.78
N ILE A 88 -5.49 -10.10 -2.61
CA ILE A 88 -4.61 -10.17 -1.46
C ILE A 88 -4.35 -11.63 -1.09
N ILE A 89 -3.07 -11.98 -0.98
CA ILE A 89 -2.59 -13.27 -0.50
C ILE A 89 -1.85 -13.03 0.81
N VAL A 90 -2.29 -13.65 1.90
CA VAL A 90 -1.60 -13.62 3.19
C VAL A 90 -0.72 -14.86 3.29
N VAL A 91 0.60 -14.66 3.32
CA VAL A 91 1.58 -15.73 3.46
C VAL A 91 2.11 -15.73 4.89
N LEU A 92 1.96 -16.85 5.57
CA LEU A 92 2.43 -17.07 6.92
C LEU A 92 3.76 -17.81 6.86
N SER A 93 4.84 -17.13 7.16
CA SER A 93 6.18 -17.69 7.23
C SER A 93 6.38 -18.51 8.52
N LYS A 94 7.42 -19.35 8.50
CA LYS A 94 7.88 -20.16 9.64
C LYS A 94 6.85 -21.17 10.14
N GLY A 95 6.07 -21.75 9.23
CA GLY A 95 5.06 -22.79 9.56
C GLY A 95 5.64 -24.02 10.26
N ASP A 96 6.94 -24.26 10.06
CA ASP A 96 7.75 -25.35 10.60
C ASP A 96 8.25 -25.11 12.03
N THR A 97 8.19 -23.88 12.54
CA THR A 97 8.78 -23.53 13.84
C THR A 97 7.84 -23.77 15.02
N GLY A 98 8.33 -24.43 16.08
CA GLY A 98 7.56 -24.64 17.31
C GLY A 98 6.42 -25.66 17.17
N LEU A 99 6.65 -26.74 16.43
CA LEU A 99 5.71 -27.86 16.29
C LEU A 99 5.88 -28.94 17.39
N ASP A 100 6.51 -28.58 18.52
CA ASP A 100 6.87 -29.53 19.56
C ASP A 100 5.65 -30.22 20.20
N ARG A 101 5.88 -31.42 20.74
CA ARG A 101 4.84 -32.33 21.28
C ARG A 101 3.95 -31.74 22.38
N VAL A 102 4.35 -30.64 23.03
CA VAL A 102 3.74 -30.11 24.25
C VAL A 102 2.56 -29.16 24.00
N ASP A 103 2.39 -28.62 22.79
CA ASP A 103 1.33 -27.64 22.49
C ASP A 103 -0.08 -28.25 22.24
N LEU A 104 -0.42 -29.33 22.96
CA LEU A 104 -1.70 -30.06 22.84
C LEU A 104 -2.93 -29.27 23.29
N MET A 105 -2.75 -28.18 24.05
CA MET A 105 -3.87 -27.44 24.63
C MET A 105 -4.59 -26.49 23.66
N ASN A 106 -4.18 -26.46 22.38
CA ASN A 106 -4.77 -25.55 21.39
C ASN A 106 -4.84 -26.15 19.97
N THR A 107 -4.92 -27.49 19.85
CA THR A 107 -4.96 -28.20 18.57
C THR A 107 -6.36 -28.62 18.17
N SER A 108 -6.69 -28.50 16.89
CA SER A 108 -7.96 -28.88 16.26
C SER A 108 -7.77 -30.02 15.25
N PHE A 109 -7.16 -31.12 15.69
CA PHE A 109 -7.01 -32.31 14.86
C PHE A 109 -8.37 -32.89 14.47
N ASN A 110 -8.49 -33.33 13.23
CA ASN A 110 -9.65 -34.11 12.81
C ASN A 110 -9.55 -35.56 13.34
N GLU A 111 -10.64 -36.33 13.20
CA GLU A 111 -10.70 -37.72 13.68
C GLU A 111 -9.60 -38.60 13.06
N HIS A 112 -9.32 -38.40 11.77
CA HIS A 112 -8.30 -39.16 11.03
C HIS A 112 -6.88 -38.83 11.51
N GLU A 113 -6.57 -37.55 11.73
CA GLU A 113 -5.27 -37.09 12.25
C GLU A 113 -5.06 -37.60 13.68
N THR A 114 -6.10 -37.57 14.50
CA THR A 114 -6.05 -38.12 15.86
C THR A 114 -5.78 -39.62 15.84
N ALA A 115 -6.45 -40.36 14.94
CA ALA A 115 -6.21 -41.79 14.75
C ALA A 115 -4.78 -42.07 14.28
N ASN A 116 -4.27 -41.30 13.33
CA ASN A 116 -2.91 -41.43 12.82
C ASN A 116 -1.87 -41.12 13.89
N LEU A 117 -2.01 -40.02 14.64
CA LEU A 117 -1.09 -39.68 15.74
C LEU A 117 -1.09 -40.75 16.84
N ASN A 118 -2.26 -41.33 17.16
CA ASN A 118 -2.35 -42.43 18.11
C ASN A 118 -1.66 -43.71 17.58
N TRP A 119 -1.81 -43.99 16.29
CA TRP A 119 -1.14 -45.13 15.63
C TRP A 119 0.38 -44.95 15.61
N LEU A 120 0.86 -43.75 15.25
CA LEU A 120 2.27 -43.38 15.27
C LEU A 120 2.87 -43.43 16.68
N GLY A 121 2.13 -42.95 17.68
CA GLY A 121 2.54 -43.04 19.08
C GLY A 121 2.75 -44.48 19.56
N LYS A 122 1.80 -45.38 19.24
CA LYS A 122 1.96 -46.82 19.55
C LYS A 122 3.12 -47.45 18.79
N GLY A 123 3.25 -47.15 17.49
CA GLY A 123 4.36 -47.64 16.67
C GLY A 123 5.70 -47.20 17.22
N ARG A 124 5.80 -45.95 17.69
CA ARG A 124 7.01 -45.42 18.33
C ARG A 124 7.36 -46.18 19.59
N GLU A 125 6.38 -46.40 20.49
CA GLU A 125 6.60 -47.14 21.74
C GLU A 125 7.11 -48.57 21.47
N ASP A 126 6.59 -49.22 20.43
CA ASP A 126 7.03 -50.57 20.03
C ASP A 126 8.45 -50.56 19.46
N VAL A 127 8.80 -49.59 18.61
CA VAL A 127 10.16 -49.44 18.05
C VAL A 127 11.17 -49.03 19.13
N GLU A 128 10.81 -48.16 20.06
CA GLU A 128 11.65 -47.78 21.21
C GLU A 128 11.89 -48.98 22.13
N ARG A 129 10.87 -49.78 22.41
CA ARG A 129 11.01 -51.04 23.16
C ARG A 129 11.93 -52.02 22.44
N GLU A 130 11.82 -52.13 21.12
CA GLU A 130 12.72 -52.97 20.31
C GLU A 130 14.16 -52.44 20.35
N TYR A 131 14.34 -51.13 20.23
CA TYR A 131 15.63 -50.43 20.29
C TYR A 131 16.35 -50.70 21.61
N ASP A 132 15.64 -50.61 22.74
CA ASP A 132 16.18 -50.83 24.09
C ASP A 132 16.59 -52.29 24.34
N ASN A 133 15.96 -53.25 23.64
CA ASN A 133 16.32 -54.66 23.71
C ASN A 133 17.62 -55.00 22.96
N TYR A 134 18.08 -54.14 22.05
CA TYR A 134 19.29 -54.37 21.26
C TYR A 134 20.57 -53.91 21.97
N ARG A 135 21.57 -54.79 22.04
CA ARG A 135 22.89 -54.45 22.59
C ARG A 135 23.65 -53.49 21.66
N PRO A 136 24.62 -52.71 22.18
CA PRO A 136 25.42 -51.80 21.35
C PRO A 136 26.14 -52.45 20.15
N MET A 137 26.43 -53.75 20.21
CA MET A 137 27.06 -54.50 19.11
C MET A 137 26.11 -54.82 17.94
N GLN A 138 24.80 -54.67 18.12
CA GLN A 138 23.76 -54.86 17.11
C GLN A 138 23.50 -53.54 16.36
N PHE A 139 24.56 -53.03 15.72
CA PHE A 139 24.57 -51.70 15.10
C PHE A 139 23.50 -51.56 14.00
N LYS A 140 23.30 -52.59 13.17
CA LYS A 140 22.36 -52.54 12.05
C LYS A 140 20.92 -52.39 12.52
N GLU A 141 20.54 -53.16 13.54
CA GLU A 141 19.20 -53.17 14.12
C GLU A 141 18.92 -51.85 14.85
N ARG A 142 19.89 -51.34 15.61
CA ARG A 142 19.76 -50.02 16.26
C ARG A 142 19.65 -48.88 15.26
N VAL A 143 20.41 -48.92 14.15
CA VAL A 143 20.28 -47.94 13.06
C VAL A 143 18.92 -48.05 12.39
N ARG A 144 18.40 -49.26 12.15
CA ARG A 144 17.05 -49.47 11.60
C ARG A 144 15.99 -48.83 12.49
N CYS A 145 15.98 -49.16 13.77
CA CYS A 145 15.02 -48.59 14.74
C CYS A 145 15.19 -47.06 14.86
N ALA A 146 16.41 -46.52 14.79
CA ALA A 146 16.63 -45.06 14.78
C ALA A 146 16.07 -44.39 13.51
N CYS A 147 16.18 -45.03 12.34
CA CYS A 147 15.54 -44.57 11.10
C CYS A 147 14.02 -44.61 11.21
N GLU A 148 13.46 -45.69 11.76
CA GLU A 148 12.00 -45.85 11.96
C GLU A 148 11.44 -44.79 12.91
N ILE A 149 12.12 -44.52 14.03
CA ILE A 149 11.76 -43.42 14.94
C ILE A 149 11.82 -42.07 14.22
N ALA A 150 12.87 -41.81 13.44
CA ALA A 150 12.99 -40.57 12.68
C ALA A 150 11.88 -40.41 11.61
N TYR A 151 11.42 -41.51 11.01
CA TYR A 151 10.31 -41.50 10.06
C TYR A 151 8.97 -41.25 10.76
N ILE A 152 8.75 -41.83 11.94
CA ILE A 152 7.58 -41.54 12.77
C ILE A 152 7.57 -40.06 13.19
N ASP A 153 8.71 -39.53 13.65
CA ASP A 153 8.85 -38.10 14.01
C ASP A 153 8.56 -37.18 12.83
N LEU A 154 8.97 -37.57 11.61
CA LEU A 154 8.67 -36.86 10.37
C LEU A 154 7.16 -36.82 10.09
N GLU A 155 6.49 -37.98 10.10
CA GLU A 155 5.05 -38.05 9.84
C GLU A 155 4.24 -37.31 10.91
N GLU A 156 4.62 -37.40 12.19
CA GLU A 156 4.00 -36.61 13.26
C GLU A 156 4.14 -35.11 13.01
N ARG A 157 5.32 -34.65 12.56
CA ARG A 157 5.57 -33.25 12.24
C ARG A 157 4.74 -32.78 11.06
N GLU A 158 4.61 -33.57 10.00
CA GLU A 158 3.79 -33.23 8.83
C GLU A 158 2.31 -33.08 9.20
N ILE A 159 1.77 -34.00 10.01
CA ILE A 159 0.38 -33.91 10.50
C ILE A 159 0.17 -32.63 11.32
N ARG A 160 1.10 -32.31 12.23
CA ARG A 160 1.03 -31.09 13.07
C ARG A 160 1.14 -29.81 12.25
N ALA A 161 2.03 -29.78 11.25
CA ALA A 161 2.17 -28.64 10.34
C ALA A 161 0.89 -28.42 9.52
N GLY A 162 0.29 -29.50 9.02
CA GLY A 162 -0.98 -29.48 8.29
C GLY A 162 -2.14 -28.96 9.14
N GLU A 163 -2.31 -29.48 10.35
CA GLU A 163 -3.34 -29.01 11.29
C GLU A 163 -3.18 -27.52 11.57
N ARG A 164 -1.97 -27.10 11.94
CA ARG A 164 -1.71 -25.70 12.31
C ARG A 164 -2.00 -24.75 11.15
N SER A 165 -1.61 -25.16 9.95
CA SER A 165 -1.85 -24.39 8.73
C SER A 165 -3.34 -24.19 8.50
N ARG A 166 -4.15 -25.27 8.56
CA ARG A 166 -5.62 -25.18 8.42
C ARG A 166 -6.25 -24.34 9.52
N ARG A 167 -5.88 -24.57 10.78
CA ARG A 167 -6.45 -23.85 11.92
C ARG A 167 -6.24 -22.34 11.81
N ILE A 168 -5.03 -21.91 11.43
CA ILE A 168 -4.73 -20.49 11.30
C ILE A 168 -5.36 -19.89 10.04
N GLU A 169 -5.42 -20.65 8.95
CA GLU A 169 -6.18 -20.27 7.75
C GLU A 169 -7.66 -20.04 8.09
N ASP A 170 -8.31 -20.98 8.77
CA ASP A 170 -9.70 -20.88 9.20
C ASP A 170 -9.91 -19.71 10.17
N LEU A 171 -8.97 -19.49 11.10
CA LEU A 171 -9.00 -18.36 12.02
C LEU A 171 -8.97 -17.01 11.29
N LEU A 172 -8.05 -16.85 10.33
CA LEU A 172 -7.89 -15.60 9.59
C LEU A 172 -9.05 -15.38 8.62
N LYS A 173 -9.48 -16.41 7.89
CA LYS A 173 -10.67 -16.35 7.04
C LYS A 173 -11.92 -15.99 7.85
N SER A 174 -12.13 -16.63 9.00
CA SER A 174 -13.26 -16.32 9.87
C SER A 174 -13.19 -14.90 10.43
N ARG A 175 -12.00 -14.45 10.84
CA ARG A 175 -11.79 -13.11 11.41
C ARG A 175 -12.03 -11.99 10.39
N TYR A 176 -11.68 -12.23 9.14
CA TYR A 176 -11.81 -11.25 8.05
C TYR A 176 -12.99 -11.55 7.12
N ALA A 177 -13.90 -12.43 7.53
CA ALA A 177 -15.12 -12.72 6.82
C ALA A 177 -15.94 -11.43 6.63
N GLY A 178 -16.41 -11.20 5.40
CA GLY A 178 -17.12 -9.98 5.00
C GLY A 178 -16.22 -8.75 4.77
N MET A 179 -14.90 -8.85 4.98
CA MET A 179 -13.93 -7.89 4.42
C MET A 179 -13.41 -8.33 3.06
N PHE A 180 -13.10 -9.62 2.95
CA PHE A 180 -12.60 -10.26 1.75
C PHE A 180 -13.28 -11.63 1.62
N ASP A 181 -14.17 -11.77 0.65
CA ASP A 181 -14.91 -13.03 0.45
C ASP A 181 -14.00 -14.15 -0.12
N ASN A 182 -12.89 -13.76 -0.76
CA ASN A 182 -11.91 -14.66 -1.38
C ASN A 182 -10.49 -14.47 -0.82
N LEU A 183 -10.35 -14.25 0.50
CA LEU A 183 -9.02 -14.13 1.11
C LEU A 183 -8.23 -15.43 0.98
N ILE A 184 -7.08 -15.36 0.33
CA ILE A 184 -6.15 -16.50 0.23
C ILE A 184 -5.16 -16.41 1.38
N VAL A 185 -5.06 -17.48 2.17
CA VAL A 185 -4.09 -17.61 3.25
C VAL A 185 -3.27 -18.86 3.00
N ARG A 186 -1.94 -18.75 3.05
CA ARG A 186 -1.01 -19.87 2.86
C ARG A 186 0.02 -19.88 3.97
N THR A 187 0.26 -21.04 4.55
CA THR A 187 1.33 -21.23 5.53
C THR A 187 2.54 -21.86 4.86
N THR A 188 3.67 -21.17 4.87
CA THR A 188 4.89 -21.56 4.16
C THR A 188 5.99 -22.03 5.10
N CYS A 189 6.65 -23.12 4.69
CA CYS A 189 7.82 -23.70 5.35
C CYS A 189 9.01 -23.63 4.38
N GLU A 190 9.61 -22.44 4.25
CA GLU A 190 10.72 -22.20 3.31
C GLU A 190 11.88 -23.15 3.55
N HIS A 191 12.27 -23.37 4.81
CA HIS A 191 13.41 -24.22 5.14
C HIS A 191 13.23 -25.66 4.63
N ASP A 192 12.06 -26.25 4.89
CA ASP A 192 11.74 -27.61 4.47
C ASP A 192 11.65 -27.72 2.93
N TYR A 193 11.08 -26.71 2.27
CA TYR A 193 11.00 -26.67 0.80
C TYR A 193 12.38 -26.52 0.13
N MET A 194 13.22 -25.63 0.66
CA MET A 194 14.58 -25.44 0.17
C MET A 194 15.44 -26.69 0.40
N ARG A 195 15.24 -27.39 1.52
CA ARG A 195 15.90 -28.68 1.78
C ARG A 195 15.50 -29.75 0.78
N HIS A 196 14.21 -29.83 0.42
CA HIS A 196 13.75 -30.72 -0.65
C HIS A 196 14.43 -30.41 -2.00
N PHE A 197 14.61 -29.13 -2.33
CA PHE A 197 15.29 -28.73 -3.58
C PHE A 197 16.80 -29.02 -3.56
N GLN A 198 17.47 -28.78 -2.43
CA GLN A 198 18.91 -29.01 -2.27
C GLN A 198 19.28 -30.50 -2.20
N GLY A 199 18.30 -31.35 -1.84
CA GLY A 199 18.47 -32.78 -1.70
C GLY A 199 18.94 -33.20 -0.30
N TYR A 200 18.76 -34.48 0.01
CA TYR A 200 19.00 -35.06 1.32
C TYR A 200 20.33 -35.81 1.38
N CYS A 201 21.07 -35.64 2.47
CA CYS A 201 22.31 -36.37 2.71
C CYS A 201 22.00 -37.83 3.06
N ARG A 202 22.29 -38.74 2.13
CA ARG A 202 22.11 -40.20 2.31
C ARG A 202 22.91 -40.80 3.47
N PHE A 203 23.89 -40.07 4.01
CA PHE A 203 24.76 -40.51 5.10
C PHE A 203 24.28 -40.07 6.49
N THR A 204 23.24 -39.24 6.56
CA THR A 204 22.68 -38.74 7.82
C THR A 204 21.37 -39.46 8.12
N ILE A 205 21.35 -40.26 9.20
CA ILE A 205 20.20 -41.10 9.60
C ILE A 205 18.90 -40.28 9.80
N HIS A 206 19.04 -39.00 10.15
CA HIS A 206 17.91 -38.09 10.44
C HIS A 206 17.57 -37.13 9.28
N ASP A 207 18.19 -37.29 8.11
CA ASP A 207 17.97 -36.43 6.94
C ASP A 207 17.03 -37.12 5.94
N LEU A 208 15.77 -37.27 6.35
CA LEU A 208 14.73 -37.97 5.61
C LEU A 208 14.00 -37.02 4.63
N PRO A 209 13.51 -37.54 3.49
CA PRO A 209 12.80 -36.73 2.51
C PRO A 209 11.46 -36.23 3.05
N LEU A 210 11.32 -34.92 3.22
CA LEU A 210 10.06 -34.25 3.54
C LEU A 210 9.18 -34.17 2.30
N SER A 211 7.86 -34.33 2.48
CA SER A 211 6.90 -33.96 1.45
C SER A 211 6.92 -32.44 1.24
N VAL A 212 6.71 -31.99 0.00
CA VAL A 212 6.55 -30.56 -0.32
C VAL A 212 5.14 -30.05 -0.02
N GLU A 213 4.15 -30.94 0.09
CA GLU A 213 2.73 -30.57 0.27
C GLU A 213 2.48 -29.80 1.58
N PRO A 214 3.04 -30.22 2.75
CA PRO A 214 2.86 -29.49 4.00
C PRO A 214 3.47 -28.08 3.98
N THR A 215 4.40 -27.81 3.06
CA THR A 215 5.04 -26.49 2.94
C THR A 215 4.14 -25.45 2.27
N GLN A 216 3.06 -25.85 1.59
CA GLN A 216 2.12 -25.03 0.80
C GLN A 216 2.75 -24.10 -0.26
N ILE A 217 4.07 -24.15 -0.47
CA ILE A 217 4.73 -23.38 -1.52
C ILE A 217 4.25 -23.80 -2.91
N PRO A 218 4.02 -25.09 -3.22
CA PRO A 218 3.40 -25.48 -4.49
C PRO A 218 2.04 -24.82 -4.72
N ASN A 219 1.16 -24.84 -3.72
CA ASN A 219 -0.17 -24.21 -3.79
C ASN A 219 -0.08 -22.68 -3.96
N LEU A 220 0.89 -22.04 -3.29
CA LEU A 220 1.17 -20.61 -3.49
C LEU A 220 1.62 -20.32 -4.93
N VAL A 221 2.45 -21.17 -5.53
CA VAL A 221 2.87 -21.02 -6.93
C VAL A 221 1.68 -21.17 -7.90
N GLU A 222 0.76 -22.10 -7.62
CA GLU A 222 -0.49 -22.24 -8.38
C GLU A 222 -1.37 -20.98 -8.25
N ASP A 223 -1.58 -20.47 -7.04
CA ASP A 223 -2.34 -19.24 -6.80
C ASP A 223 -1.74 -18.03 -7.57
N LEU A 224 -0.40 -17.96 -7.65
CA LEU A 224 0.31 -16.92 -8.41
C LEU A 224 0.19 -17.10 -9.93
N ALA A 225 0.18 -18.34 -10.42
CA ALA A 225 -0.05 -18.63 -11.82
C ALA A 225 -1.47 -18.24 -12.26
N ASP A 226 -2.47 -18.43 -11.40
CA ASP A 226 -3.85 -18.07 -11.67
C ASP A 226 -4.06 -16.57 -11.86
N ILE A 227 -3.33 -15.73 -11.11
CA ILE A 227 -3.35 -14.26 -11.31
C ILE A 227 -2.86 -13.89 -12.72
N ALA A 228 -1.80 -14.55 -13.20
CA ALA A 228 -1.28 -14.32 -14.54
C ALA A 228 -2.29 -14.77 -15.61
N ASN A 229 -2.98 -15.89 -15.38
CA ASN A 229 -4.01 -16.42 -16.27
C ASN A 229 -5.24 -15.51 -16.36
N GLU A 230 -5.71 -14.94 -15.25
CA GLU A 230 -6.81 -13.97 -15.24
C GLU A 230 -6.48 -12.76 -16.11
N ARG A 231 -5.24 -12.24 -16.03
CA ARG A 231 -4.81 -11.14 -16.91
C ARG A 231 -4.85 -11.54 -18.38
N VAL A 232 -4.32 -12.70 -18.74
CA VAL A 232 -4.32 -13.17 -20.13
C VAL A 232 -5.77 -13.35 -20.61
N LYS A 233 -6.66 -13.83 -19.75
CA LYS A 233 -8.09 -13.95 -20.02
C LYS A 233 -8.74 -12.59 -20.23
N ASP A 234 -8.47 -11.60 -19.38
CA ASP A 234 -8.97 -10.23 -19.54
C ASP A 234 -8.45 -9.58 -20.82
N ASP A 235 -7.15 -9.74 -21.11
CA ASP A 235 -6.53 -9.24 -22.33
C ASP A 235 -7.13 -9.93 -23.56
N LEU A 236 -7.44 -11.23 -23.50
CA LEU A 236 -8.15 -11.97 -24.55
C LEU A 236 -9.59 -11.52 -24.70
N ILE A 237 -10.31 -11.27 -23.59
CA ILE A 237 -11.67 -10.74 -23.61
C ILE A 237 -11.67 -9.37 -24.26
N ARG A 238 -10.74 -8.48 -23.90
CA ARG A 238 -10.57 -7.16 -24.51
C ARG A 238 -10.26 -7.29 -26.00
N LEU A 239 -9.30 -8.14 -26.36
CA LEU A 239 -8.96 -8.42 -27.76
C LEU A 239 -10.20 -8.91 -28.54
N HIS A 240 -10.98 -9.82 -27.97
CA HIS A 240 -12.13 -10.42 -28.63
C HIS A 240 -13.35 -9.52 -28.70
N LYS A 241 -13.65 -8.76 -27.63
CA LYS A 241 -14.85 -7.93 -27.52
C LYS A 241 -14.68 -6.51 -28.03
N GLU A 242 -13.46 -5.98 -27.99
CA GLU A 242 -13.18 -4.59 -28.35
C GLU A 242 -12.32 -4.53 -29.61
N THR A 243 -11.09 -5.06 -29.54
CA THR A 243 -10.07 -4.83 -30.58
C THR A 243 -10.36 -5.55 -31.89
N LEU A 244 -10.82 -6.81 -31.86
CA LEU A 244 -11.13 -7.58 -33.06
C LEU A 244 -12.37 -7.03 -33.80
N PRO A 245 -13.50 -6.73 -33.13
CA PRO A 245 -14.62 -6.05 -33.77
C PRO A 245 -14.22 -4.72 -34.40
N GLU A 246 -13.37 -3.94 -33.74
CA GLU A 246 -12.85 -2.68 -34.27
C GLU A 246 -11.96 -2.90 -35.51
N LEU A 247 -11.07 -3.89 -35.46
CA LEU A 247 -10.23 -4.27 -36.59
C LEU A 247 -11.08 -4.73 -37.78
N PHE A 248 -12.08 -5.59 -37.55
CA PHE A 248 -12.99 -6.07 -38.60
C PHE A 248 -13.87 -4.95 -39.14
N ALA A 249 -14.35 -4.04 -38.30
CA ALA A 249 -15.06 -2.83 -38.74
C ALA A 249 -14.16 -1.97 -39.63
N SER A 250 -12.89 -1.79 -39.25
CA SER A 250 -11.90 -1.02 -40.02
C SER A 250 -11.55 -1.69 -41.35
N ILE A 251 -11.35 -3.02 -41.36
CA ILE A 251 -11.13 -3.81 -42.58
C ILE A 251 -12.35 -3.71 -43.51
N LYS A 252 -13.57 -3.79 -42.96
CA LYS A 252 -14.80 -3.64 -43.73
C LYS A 252 -14.93 -2.22 -44.31
N LEU A 253 -14.55 -1.19 -43.56
CA LEU A 253 -14.49 0.20 -44.03
C LEU A 253 -13.46 0.39 -45.17
N LEU A 254 -12.30 -0.25 -45.05
CA LEU A 254 -11.25 -0.25 -46.08
C LEU A 254 -11.65 -1.07 -47.33
N GLY A 255 -12.38 -2.16 -47.15
CA GLY A 255 -12.94 -2.95 -48.25
C GLY A 255 -14.06 -2.22 -49.01
N ILE A 256 -14.73 -1.27 -48.36
CA ILE A 256 -15.75 -0.41 -48.98
C ILE A 256 -15.10 0.75 -49.76
N THR A 257 -13.95 1.26 -49.33
CA THR A 257 -13.27 2.39 -50.01
C THR A 257 -12.70 2.05 -51.40
N THR A 258 -12.47 0.78 -51.73
CA THR A 258 -12.11 0.37 -53.10
C THR A 258 -13.29 0.43 -54.09
N SER A 259 -14.53 0.47 -53.58
CA SER A 259 -15.78 0.64 -54.36
C SER A 259 -16.21 2.12 -54.47
N ILE A 260 -15.92 2.94 -53.45
CA ILE A 260 -16.24 4.39 -53.40
C ILE A 260 -15.10 5.21 -54.04
N VAL A 261 -14.66 4.88 -55.25
CA VAL A 261 -13.64 5.67 -55.97
C VAL A 261 -14.23 6.92 -56.66
N ALA A 262 -15.55 7.14 -56.64
CA ALA A 262 -16.17 8.23 -57.43
C ALA A 262 -16.93 9.32 -56.65
N ARG A 263 -16.97 9.32 -55.31
CA ARG A 263 -17.63 10.40 -54.55
C ARG A 263 -16.69 11.02 -53.54
N ALA A 264 -16.71 12.36 -53.49
CA ALA A 264 -15.83 13.24 -52.75
C ALA A 264 -15.49 12.69 -51.37
N ARG A 265 -14.20 12.54 -51.07
CA ARG A 265 -13.72 12.19 -49.73
C ARG A 265 -14.27 13.23 -48.75
N PRO A 266 -14.98 12.83 -47.67
CA PRO A 266 -15.34 13.78 -46.62
C PRO A 266 -14.04 14.36 -46.05
N ARG A 267 -13.86 15.67 -46.20
CA ARG A 267 -12.86 16.42 -45.43
C ARG A 267 -13.57 16.86 -44.16
N PHE A 268 -13.48 16.05 -43.11
CA PHE A 268 -13.85 16.48 -41.77
C PHE A 268 -12.63 17.10 -41.10
N ASP A 269 -12.78 18.30 -40.57
CA ASP A 269 -11.69 19.02 -39.90
C ASP A 269 -11.67 18.68 -38.41
N PHE A 270 -10.89 17.66 -38.06
CA PHE A 270 -10.69 17.28 -36.66
C PHE A 270 -9.90 18.33 -35.86
N HIS A 271 -9.05 19.13 -36.52
CA HIS A 271 -8.20 20.12 -35.84
C HIS A 271 -9.06 21.25 -35.26
N LYS A 272 -10.10 21.68 -35.99
CA LYS A 272 -11.10 22.64 -35.49
C LYS A 272 -11.64 22.24 -34.11
N TYR A 273 -12.01 20.97 -33.94
CA TYR A 273 -12.59 20.49 -32.68
C TYR A 273 -11.55 20.32 -31.58
N GLU A 274 -10.36 19.85 -31.92
CA GLU A 274 -9.24 19.78 -30.97
C GLU A 274 -8.90 21.17 -30.40
N GLU A 275 -8.82 22.20 -31.26
CA GLU A 275 -8.61 23.58 -30.84
C GLU A 275 -9.73 24.09 -29.92
N VAL A 276 -10.99 23.80 -30.24
CA VAL A 276 -12.14 24.18 -29.39
C VAL A 276 -12.05 23.51 -28.01
N PHE A 277 -11.75 22.21 -27.96
CA PHE A 277 -11.62 21.48 -26.69
C PHE A 277 -10.45 22.01 -25.85
N MET A 278 -9.29 22.27 -26.48
CA MET A 278 -8.12 22.81 -25.78
C MET A 278 -8.37 24.22 -25.26
N ALA A 279 -9.03 25.08 -26.05
CA ALA A 279 -9.40 26.43 -25.62
C ALA A 279 -10.36 26.42 -24.43
N LEU A 280 -11.34 25.52 -24.41
CA LEU A 280 -12.26 25.36 -23.27
C LEU A 280 -11.54 24.93 -21.99
N LEU A 281 -10.61 23.98 -22.10
CA LEU A 281 -9.80 23.53 -20.97
C LEU A 281 -8.91 24.64 -20.43
N GLN A 282 -8.21 25.34 -21.32
CA GLN A 282 -7.33 26.44 -20.92
C GLN A 282 -8.10 27.56 -20.23
N ALA A 283 -9.21 28.01 -20.81
CA ALA A 283 -10.04 29.06 -20.24
C ALA A 283 -10.58 28.70 -18.85
N MET A 284 -10.89 27.42 -18.61
CA MET A 284 -11.28 26.94 -17.28
C MET A 284 -10.11 26.99 -16.31
N PHE A 285 -8.92 26.51 -16.69
CA PHE A 285 -7.74 26.56 -15.82
C PHE A 285 -7.37 27.99 -15.46
N ASP A 286 -7.38 28.90 -16.44
CA ASP A 286 -7.13 30.32 -16.21
C ASP A 286 -8.17 30.91 -15.23
N THR A 287 -9.43 30.51 -15.37
CA THR A 287 -10.51 30.97 -14.46
C THR A 287 -10.31 30.46 -13.04
N ILE A 288 -9.93 29.19 -12.86
CA ILE A 288 -9.67 28.61 -11.55
C ILE A 288 -8.43 29.27 -10.91
N GLU A 289 -7.36 29.46 -11.68
CA GLU A 289 -6.15 30.11 -11.19
C GLU A 289 -6.45 31.53 -10.71
N GLU A 290 -7.08 32.35 -11.55
CA GLU A 290 -7.32 33.76 -11.27
C GLU A 290 -8.37 33.99 -10.19
N LYS A 291 -9.49 33.27 -10.25
CA LYS A 291 -10.65 33.54 -9.36
C LYS A 291 -10.60 32.76 -8.06
N GLU A 292 -9.91 31.64 -8.01
CA GLU A 292 -9.95 30.75 -6.85
C GLU A 292 -8.58 30.62 -6.19
N ILE A 293 -7.53 30.30 -6.96
CA ILE A 293 -6.19 30.05 -6.38
C ILE A 293 -5.56 31.36 -5.89
N ARG A 294 -5.50 32.40 -6.71
CA ARG A 294 -4.86 33.68 -6.33
C ARG A 294 -5.49 34.36 -5.11
N PRO A 295 -6.82 34.40 -4.94
CA PRO A 295 -7.42 34.96 -3.72
C PRO A 295 -7.06 34.17 -2.46
N ILE A 296 -6.97 32.84 -2.57
CA ILE A 296 -6.55 31.97 -1.46
C ILE A 296 -5.09 32.23 -1.11
N GLU A 297 -4.21 32.32 -2.11
CA GLU A 297 -2.81 32.68 -1.91
C GLU A 297 -2.68 34.03 -1.19
N ALA A 298 -3.40 35.06 -1.65
CA ALA A 298 -3.42 36.38 -1.02
C ALA A 298 -3.94 36.32 0.42
N ALA A 299 -5.00 35.54 0.68
CA ALA A 299 -5.56 35.35 2.02
C ALA A 299 -4.57 34.64 2.96
N ILE A 300 -3.86 33.63 2.47
CA ILE A 300 -2.78 32.93 3.20
C ILE A 300 -1.69 33.92 3.56
N GLN A 301 -1.18 34.69 2.59
CA GLN A 301 -0.12 35.68 2.80
C GLN A 301 -0.53 36.72 3.86
N GLY A 302 -1.79 37.18 3.83
CA GLY A 302 -2.34 38.09 4.83
C GLY A 302 -2.49 37.47 6.23
N ALA A 303 -2.69 36.16 6.33
CA ALA A 303 -2.87 35.45 7.59
C ALA A 303 -1.56 35.03 8.28
N ILE A 304 -0.47 34.85 7.52
CA ILE A 304 0.86 34.45 8.04
C ILE A 304 1.32 35.29 9.24
N PRO A 305 1.23 36.64 9.24
CA PRO A 305 1.63 37.44 10.40
C PRO A 305 0.84 37.11 11.68
N SER A 306 -0.46 36.80 11.54
CA SER A 306 -1.32 36.40 12.64
C SER A 306 -0.94 35.00 13.16
N TRP A 307 -0.73 34.05 12.26
CA TRP A 307 -0.30 32.69 12.62
C TRP A 307 1.05 32.70 13.35
N ARG A 308 2.01 33.52 12.90
CA ARG A 308 3.29 33.72 13.59
C ARG A 308 3.11 34.29 14.99
N ARG A 309 2.18 35.23 15.18
CA ARG A 309 1.88 35.82 16.49
C ARG A 309 1.29 34.78 17.44
N GLU A 310 0.35 33.97 16.97
CA GLU A 310 -0.26 32.90 17.76
C GLU A 310 0.75 31.82 18.13
N ALA A 311 1.60 31.39 17.18
CA ALA A 311 2.66 30.44 17.43
C ALA A 311 3.63 30.93 18.52
N ARG A 312 4.03 32.21 18.47
CA ARG A 312 4.83 32.85 19.55
C ARG A 312 4.13 32.81 20.90
N GLY A 313 2.81 33.01 20.92
CA GLY A 313 1.98 32.87 22.12
C GLY A 313 2.05 31.45 22.71
N CYS A 314 1.91 30.42 21.87
CA CYS A 314 2.07 29.02 22.27
C CYS A 314 3.47 28.77 22.85
N PHE A 315 4.54 29.23 22.18
CA PHE A 315 5.90 29.07 22.68
C PHE A 315 6.13 29.75 24.04
N TYR A 316 5.60 30.96 24.23
CA TYR A 316 5.70 31.67 25.52
C TYR A 316 5.02 30.90 26.64
N GLU A 317 3.86 30.28 26.37
CA GLU A 317 3.19 29.42 27.36
C GLU A 317 3.98 28.14 27.64
N TRP A 318 4.53 27.52 26.61
CA TRP A 318 5.30 26.27 26.73
C TRP A 318 6.63 26.47 27.46
N GLN A 319 7.21 27.67 27.47
CA GLN A 319 8.39 28.01 28.30
C GLN A 319 8.14 27.83 29.79
N ASN A 320 6.89 27.94 30.24
CA ASN A 320 6.53 27.78 31.65
C ASN A 320 6.29 26.31 32.04
N LEU A 321 6.35 25.38 31.08
CA LEU A 321 6.19 23.95 31.36
C LEU A 321 7.43 23.39 32.07
N ARG A 322 7.21 22.37 32.90
CA ARG A 322 8.31 21.64 33.51
C ARG A 322 9.16 20.99 32.43
N TYR A 323 10.47 21.04 32.60
CA TYR A 323 11.44 20.46 31.67
C TYR A 323 11.12 19.01 31.26
N GLN A 324 10.79 18.14 32.21
CA GLN A 324 10.42 16.75 31.92
C GLN A 324 9.22 16.65 30.96
N SER A 325 8.26 17.57 31.07
CA SER A 325 7.11 17.64 30.17
C SER A 325 7.54 18.07 28.77
N VAL A 326 8.36 19.12 28.66
CA VAL A 326 8.92 19.59 27.39
C VAL A 326 9.67 18.46 26.67
N ARG A 327 10.60 17.79 27.36
CA ARG A 327 11.35 16.65 26.80
C ARG A 327 10.45 15.50 26.35
N CYS A 328 9.41 15.21 27.12
CA CYS A 328 8.42 14.21 26.75
C CYS A 328 7.64 14.57 25.47
N PHE A 329 7.28 15.85 25.27
CA PHE A 329 6.67 16.30 24.01
C PHE A 329 7.67 16.21 22.84
N LEU A 330 8.92 16.64 23.02
CA LEU A 330 9.96 16.55 21.98
C LEU A 330 10.22 15.10 21.56
N ASN A 331 10.45 14.20 22.52
CA ASN A 331 10.67 12.76 22.26
C ASN A 331 9.50 12.08 21.55
N LYS A 332 8.28 12.63 21.67
CA LYS A 332 7.09 12.12 20.99
C LYS A 332 6.64 13.05 19.84
N GLN A 333 7.56 13.85 19.29
CA GLN A 333 7.32 14.71 18.14
C GLN A 333 6.06 15.59 18.29
N GLY A 334 5.90 16.20 19.45
CA GLY A 334 4.78 17.09 19.77
C GLY A 334 3.48 16.38 20.19
N ASN A 335 3.42 15.06 20.16
CA ASN A 335 2.23 14.28 20.54
C ASN A 335 2.40 13.62 21.92
N HIS A 336 1.81 14.20 22.98
CA HIS A 336 1.94 13.61 24.32
C HIS A 336 0.60 13.44 25.04
N HIS A 337 0.28 12.20 25.44
CA HIS A 337 -0.82 11.91 26.36
C HIS A 337 -0.41 12.25 27.80
N VAL A 338 -0.52 13.53 28.20
CA VAL A 338 -0.26 13.94 29.59
C VAL A 338 -1.56 13.91 30.41
N LYS A 339 -1.42 13.73 31.74
CA LYS A 339 -2.47 14.06 32.72
C LYS A 339 -2.87 15.55 32.59
N GLU A 340 -4.16 15.83 32.74
CA GLU A 340 -4.82 17.13 32.53
C GLU A 340 -4.13 18.38 33.11
N LYS A 341 -3.36 18.22 34.20
CA LYS A 341 -2.64 19.30 34.90
C LYS A 341 -1.50 19.95 34.11
N LEU A 342 -1.15 19.44 32.92
CA LEU A 342 -0.10 19.97 32.05
C LEU A 342 -0.63 20.45 30.69
N LYS A 343 -1.96 20.59 30.55
CA LYS A 343 -2.57 21.24 29.39
C LYS A 343 -2.14 22.70 29.33
N SER A 344 -1.77 23.17 28.14
CA SER A 344 -1.77 24.60 27.85
C SER A 344 -3.15 25.18 28.19
N ARG A 345 -3.21 26.43 28.67
CA ARG A 345 -4.49 27.13 28.91
C ARG A 345 -5.34 27.24 27.64
N ARG A 346 -4.71 27.11 26.46
CA ARG A 346 -5.35 27.17 25.14
C ARG A 346 -5.86 25.82 24.64
N SER A 347 -5.44 24.70 25.21
CA SER A 347 -5.83 23.36 24.73
C SER A 347 -7.18 22.94 25.33
N THR A 348 -8.22 22.92 24.49
CA THR A 348 -9.52 22.32 24.82
C THR A 348 -9.53 20.80 24.65
N ASP A 349 -8.53 20.24 23.98
CA ASP A 349 -8.47 18.81 23.67
C ASP A 349 -8.16 17.96 24.92
N PRO A 350 -8.79 16.77 25.05
CA PRO A 350 -8.52 15.83 26.15
C PRO A 350 -7.10 15.24 26.08
N LYS A 351 -6.43 15.33 24.93
CA LYS A 351 -5.07 14.86 24.67
C LYS A 351 -4.24 16.03 24.11
N PRO A 352 -3.36 16.67 24.89
CA PRO A 352 -2.60 17.83 24.41
C PRO A 352 -1.63 17.43 23.30
N SER A 353 -1.57 18.24 22.23
CA SER A 353 -0.65 18.06 21.11
C SER A 353 -0.18 19.43 20.65
N TRP A 354 1.14 19.66 20.69
CA TRP A 354 1.75 20.90 20.22
C TRP A 354 1.50 21.12 18.74
N ASN A 355 1.47 20.05 17.95
CA ASN A 355 1.15 20.13 16.53
C ASN A 355 -0.27 20.65 16.31
N LYS A 356 -1.24 20.14 17.09
CA LYS A 356 -2.64 20.62 17.01
C LYS A 356 -2.80 22.06 17.48
N GLU A 357 -2.11 22.45 18.56
CA GLU A 357 -2.15 23.82 19.09
C GLU A 357 -1.59 24.82 18.06
N LEU A 358 -0.50 24.48 17.36
CA LEU A 358 0.07 25.31 16.28
C LEU A 358 -0.78 25.34 15.02
N LEU A 359 -1.46 24.25 14.69
CA LEU A 359 -2.37 24.17 13.54
C LEU A 359 -3.72 24.84 13.78
N CYS A 360 -4.15 25.03 15.03
CA CYS A 360 -5.48 25.54 15.34
C CYS A 360 -5.79 26.91 14.68
N PRO A 361 -4.90 27.92 14.74
CA PRO A 361 -5.11 29.20 14.03
C PRO A 361 -5.15 29.02 12.51
N ILE A 362 -4.32 28.14 11.96
CA ILE A 362 -4.25 27.86 10.51
C ILE A 362 -5.56 27.23 10.06
N ARG A 363 -6.08 26.21 10.77
CA ARG A 363 -7.36 25.57 10.48
C ARG A 363 -8.52 26.55 10.45
N LYS A 364 -8.58 27.49 11.39
CA LYS A 364 -9.65 28.50 11.46
C LYS A 364 -9.70 29.38 10.22
N THR A 365 -8.55 29.70 9.64
CA THR A 365 -8.46 30.52 8.41
C THR A 365 -8.58 29.67 7.15
N MET A 366 -7.92 28.51 7.09
CA MET A 366 -7.79 27.68 5.89
C MET A 366 -9.01 26.82 5.60
N ASN A 367 -9.69 26.29 6.63
CA ASN A 367 -10.84 25.41 6.40
C ASN A 367 -11.95 26.11 5.60
N PRO A 368 -12.38 27.34 5.94
CA PRO A 368 -13.38 28.05 5.14
C PRO A 368 -12.93 28.28 3.69
N LEU A 369 -11.67 28.68 3.48
CA LEU A 369 -11.11 28.94 2.15
C LEU A 369 -11.09 27.66 1.28
N PHE A 370 -10.69 26.52 1.86
CA PHE A 370 -10.71 25.26 1.14
C PHE A 370 -12.11 24.72 0.87
N GLU A 371 -13.09 24.95 1.75
CA GLU A 371 -14.49 24.59 1.49
C GLU A 371 -15.08 25.43 0.36
N GLU A 372 -14.75 26.71 0.31
CA GLU A 372 -15.15 27.61 -0.78
C GLU A 372 -14.51 27.20 -2.10
N LEU A 373 -13.19 26.97 -2.12
CA LEU A 373 -12.45 26.43 -3.26
C LEU A 373 -13.06 25.12 -3.77
N TRP A 374 -13.32 24.20 -2.85
CA TRP A 374 -13.90 22.89 -3.17
C TRP A 374 -15.24 23.06 -3.88
N LYS A 375 -16.10 23.90 -3.32
CA LYS A 375 -17.42 24.18 -3.89
C LYS A 375 -17.29 24.81 -5.27
N SER A 376 -16.43 25.83 -5.42
CA SER A 376 -16.24 26.52 -6.69
C SER A 376 -15.67 25.61 -7.77
N VAL A 377 -14.60 24.86 -7.47
CA VAL A 377 -14.01 23.91 -8.41
C VAL A 377 -14.99 22.80 -8.78
N THR A 378 -15.77 22.28 -7.83
CA THR A 378 -16.81 21.28 -8.14
C THR A 378 -17.84 21.85 -9.13
N THR A 379 -18.28 23.09 -8.91
CA THR A 379 -19.20 23.77 -9.83
C THR A 379 -18.56 24.00 -11.21
N ALA A 380 -17.33 24.50 -11.27
CA ALA A 380 -16.60 24.73 -12.51
C ALA A 380 -16.41 23.43 -13.31
N MET A 381 -16.05 22.34 -12.64
CA MET A 381 -15.88 21.03 -13.26
C MET A 381 -17.18 20.44 -13.78
N ASN A 382 -18.30 20.66 -13.08
CA ASN A 382 -19.62 20.26 -13.58
C ASN A 382 -20.00 21.05 -14.84
N ILE A 383 -19.74 22.36 -14.86
CA ILE A 383 -19.97 23.22 -16.05
C ILE A 383 -19.10 22.75 -17.21
N LEU A 384 -17.81 22.48 -16.98
CA LEU A 384 -16.92 21.93 -18.00
C LEU A 384 -17.44 20.59 -18.54
N ALA A 385 -17.85 19.67 -17.67
CA ALA A 385 -18.36 18.37 -18.08
C ALA A 385 -19.62 18.51 -18.95
N SER A 386 -20.51 19.43 -18.62
CA SER A 386 -21.67 19.77 -19.45
C SER A 386 -21.26 20.34 -20.81
N ASN A 387 -20.37 21.34 -20.83
CA ASN A 387 -19.90 21.96 -22.07
C ASN A 387 -19.15 20.96 -22.97
N LEU A 388 -18.34 20.08 -22.40
CA LEU A 388 -17.64 19.03 -23.14
C LEU A 388 -18.62 18.01 -23.71
N ALA A 389 -19.65 17.61 -22.96
CA ALA A 389 -20.68 16.71 -23.46
C ALA A 389 -21.44 17.33 -24.65
N GLU A 390 -21.80 18.61 -24.56
CA GLU A 390 -22.44 19.35 -25.66
C GLU A 390 -21.54 19.44 -26.90
N ASN A 391 -20.24 19.78 -26.72
CA ASN A 391 -19.30 19.85 -27.84
C ASN A 391 -18.99 18.47 -28.46
N VAL A 392 -18.98 17.40 -27.66
CA VAL A 392 -18.90 16.02 -28.18
C VAL A 392 -20.15 15.67 -28.98
N ASP A 393 -21.33 16.09 -28.53
CA ASP A 393 -22.58 15.85 -29.26
C ASP A 393 -22.63 16.64 -30.57
N ASP A 394 -22.13 17.89 -30.58
CA ASP A 394 -21.97 18.69 -31.80
C ASP A 394 -20.95 18.08 -32.76
N PHE A 395 -19.81 17.62 -32.26
CA PHE A 395 -18.80 16.89 -33.04
C PHE A 395 -19.39 15.62 -33.67
N LEU A 396 -20.10 14.81 -32.89
CA LEU A 396 -20.71 13.57 -33.39
C LEU A 396 -21.80 13.86 -34.42
N ARG A 397 -22.59 14.93 -34.24
CA ARG A 397 -23.62 15.36 -35.20
C ARG A 397 -23.01 15.83 -36.51
N GLU A 398 -22.02 16.73 -36.47
CA GLU A 398 -21.35 17.19 -37.71
C GLU A 398 -20.63 16.03 -38.41
N LEU A 399 -20.05 15.09 -37.66
CA LEU A 399 -19.39 13.92 -38.22
C LEU A 399 -20.40 12.95 -38.86
N ASP A 400 -21.56 12.71 -38.23
CA ASP A 400 -22.63 11.89 -38.79
C ASP A 400 -23.20 12.53 -40.07
N GLU A 401 -23.44 13.84 -40.07
CA GLU A 401 -23.86 14.58 -41.27
C GLU A 401 -22.83 14.51 -42.41
N ALA A 402 -21.55 14.70 -42.09
CA ALA A 402 -20.46 14.62 -43.06
C ALA A 402 -20.22 13.21 -43.60
N THR A 403 -20.73 12.17 -42.93
CA THR A 403 -20.56 10.76 -43.30
C THR A 403 -21.87 10.05 -43.67
N LYS A 404 -23.02 10.74 -43.61
CA LYS A 404 -24.37 10.21 -43.85
C LYS A 404 -24.52 9.48 -45.19
N TYR A 405 -23.83 9.94 -46.23
CA TYR A 405 -23.87 9.34 -47.57
C TYR A 405 -22.98 8.10 -47.72
N LEU A 406 -22.13 7.79 -46.74
CA LEU A 406 -21.35 6.54 -46.71
C LEU A 406 -22.22 5.34 -46.35
N GLY A 407 -23.45 5.56 -45.86
CA GLY A 407 -24.46 4.50 -45.64
C GLY A 407 -23.98 3.38 -44.71
N ASN A 408 -23.00 3.65 -43.85
CA ASN A 408 -22.30 2.63 -43.10
C ASN A 408 -22.79 2.61 -41.64
N GLU A 409 -23.82 1.80 -41.37
CA GLU A 409 -24.36 1.55 -40.02
C GLU A 409 -23.26 1.18 -39.01
N ILE A 410 -22.14 0.59 -39.48
CA ILE A 410 -21.01 0.19 -38.64
C ILE A 410 -20.17 1.39 -38.20
N PHE A 411 -20.05 2.42 -39.04
CA PHE A 411 -19.35 3.66 -38.67
C PHE A 411 -20.13 4.41 -37.59
N THR A 412 -21.45 4.55 -37.77
CA THR A 412 -22.35 5.17 -36.79
C THR A 412 -22.36 4.37 -35.48
N ALA A 413 -22.41 3.03 -35.54
CA ALA A 413 -22.33 2.18 -34.34
C ALA A 413 -20.99 2.30 -33.60
N ASN A 414 -19.87 2.42 -34.32
CA ASN A 414 -18.54 2.61 -33.72
C ASN A 414 -18.42 4.00 -33.04
N LEU A 415 -18.95 5.05 -33.68
CA LEU A 415 -19.02 6.39 -33.07
C LEU A 415 -19.86 6.40 -31.79
N GLN A 416 -21.03 5.75 -31.81
CA GLN A 416 -21.86 5.60 -30.62
C GLN A 416 -21.15 4.80 -29.52
N HIS A 417 -20.39 3.77 -29.88
CA HIS A 417 -19.61 2.98 -28.92
C HIS A 417 -18.45 3.77 -28.30
N ARG A 418 -17.82 4.69 -29.04
CA ARG A 418 -16.71 5.51 -28.55
C ARG A 418 -17.14 6.72 -27.71
N ARG A 419 -18.41 7.14 -27.79
CA ARG A 419 -18.95 8.28 -27.02
C ARG A 419 -18.73 8.16 -25.50
N PRO A 420 -19.01 7.02 -24.83
CA PRO A 420 -18.72 6.87 -23.40
C PRO A 420 -17.23 6.92 -23.08
N GLN A 421 -16.36 6.47 -23.99
CA GLN A 421 -14.90 6.49 -23.79
C GLN A 421 -14.36 7.92 -23.84
N LEU A 422 -14.81 8.72 -24.82
CA LEU A 422 -14.50 10.15 -24.90
C LEU A 422 -14.98 10.88 -23.64
N ASN A 423 -16.25 10.68 -23.25
CA ASN A 423 -16.81 11.26 -22.03
C ASN A 423 -16.05 10.82 -20.76
N ASN A 424 -15.59 9.56 -20.68
CA ASN A 424 -14.81 9.07 -19.55
C ASN A 424 -13.39 9.62 -19.51
N MET A 425 -12.75 9.83 -20.67
CA MET A 425 -11.43 10.48 -20.72
C MET A 425 -11.49 11.89 -20.13
N PHE A 426 -12.58 12.62 -20.38
CA PHE A 426 -12.80 13.95 -19.80
C PHE A 426 -13.17 13.90 -18.32
N LYS A 427 -13.91 12.88 -17.86
CA LYS A 427 -14.17 12.66 -16.42
C LYS A 427 -12.91 12.35 -15.61
N LYS A 428 -11.81 11.88 -16.20
CA LYS A 428 -10.53 11.69 -15.49
C LYS A 428 -9.95 12.99 -14.93
N GLN A 429 -10.42 14.15 -15.40
CA GLN A 429 -10.05 15.44 -14.80
C GLN A 429 -10.60 15.65 -13.38
N LEU A 430 -11.54 14.81 -12.91
CA LEU A 430 -11.95 14.74 -11.50
C LEU A 430 -10.78 14.39 -10.54
N TYR A 431 -9.62 13.98 -11.05
CA TYR A 431 -8.39 13.86 -10.26
C TYR A 431 -7.96 15.19 -9.61
N LEU A 432 -8.30 16.33 -10.23
CA LEU A 432 -8.05 17.66 -9.65
C LEU A 432 -8.78 17.83 -8.31
N ILE A 433 -10.02 17.33 -8.23
CA ILE A 433 -10.83 17.35 -7.01
C ILE A 433 -10.16 16.49 -5.92
N ALA A 434 -9.75 15.27 -6.26
CA ALA A 434 -9.02 14.40 -5.32
C ALA A 434 -7.71 15.05 -4.83
N THR A 435 -7.02 15.77 -5.72
CA THR A 435 -5.77 16.49 -5.43
C THR A 435 -6.00 17.63 -4.45
N ILE A 436 -7.04 18.46 -4.65
CA ILE A 436 -7.42 19.53 -3.71
C ILE A 436 -7.76 18.96 -2.33
N ARG A 437 -8.46 17.81 -2.28
CA ARG A 437 -8.77 17.13 -1.02
C ARG A 437 -7.51 16.69 -0.28
N SER A 438 -6.54 16.11 -1.00
CA SER A 438 -5.25 15.72 -0.44
C SER A 438 -4.48 16.94 0.08
N PHE A 439 -4.44 18.03 -0.69
CA PHE A 439 -3.78 19.27 -0.26
C PHE A 439 -4.40 19.82 1.03
N ARG A 440 -5.73 19.97 1.08
CA ARG A 440 -6.43 20.38 2.31
C ARG A 440 -6.02 19.49 3.49
N GLY A 441 -6.00 18.17 3.29
CA GLY A 441 -5.55 17.19 4.28
C GLY A 441 -4.17 17.49 4.84
N ARG A 442 -3.20 17.77 3.97
CA ARG A 442 -1.83 18.11 4.34
C ARG A 442 -1.71 19.43 5.10
N PHE A 443 -2.46 20.46 4.69
CA PHE A 443 -2.40 21.79 5.32
C PHE A 443 -3.14 21.86 6.65
N THR A 444 -4.25 21.13 6.80
CA THR A 444 -5.10 21.25 7.99
C THR A 444 -4.87 20.09 8.95
N GLY A 445 -4.33 18.95 8.51
CA GLY A 445 -4.14 17.75 9.34
C GLY A 445 -5.45 17.03 9.67
N ASP A 446 -6.48 17.20 8.83
CA ASP A 446 -7.80 16.57 8.98
C ASP A 446 -7.95 15.26 8.17
N LEU A 447 -6.97 14.92 7.33
CA LEU A 447 -6.89 13.65 6.61
C LEU A 447 -5.51 13.03 6.91
N ASN A 448 -5.41 11.70 6.88
CA ASN A 448 -4.31 10.87 7.39
C ASN A 448 -2.87 11.16 6.87
N ASP A 449 -2.63 12.26 6.16
CA ASP A 449 -1.33 12.71 5.67
C ASP A 449 -0.63 13.58 6.73
N TYR A 450 0.41 13.03 7.35
CA TYR A 450 1.17 13.60 8.48
C TYR A 450 2.13 14.75 8.11
N TYR A 451 1.88 15.52 7.04
CA TYR A 451 2.84 16.50 6.52
C TYR A 451 3.33 17.50 7.57
N PHE A 452 2.41 18.12 8.33
CA PHE A 452 2.80 19.08 9.36
C PHE A 452 3.54 18.41 10.54
N PRO A 453 3.07 17.29 11.12
CA PRO A 453 3.85 16.51 12.08
C PRO A 453 5.24 16.10 11.58
N ASP A 454 5.38 15.70 10.32
CA ASP A 454 6.65 15.28 9.71
C ASP A 454 7.61 16.47 9.57
N ALA A 455 7.13 17.60 9.04
CA ALA A 455 7.91 18.85 8.94
C ALA A 455 8.34 19.38 10.32
N MET A 456 7.48 19.26 11.34
CA MET A 456 7.83 19.61 12.72
C MET A 456 8.78 18.58 13.36
N GLY A 457 8.80 17.34 12.87
CA GLY A 457 9.67 16.27 13.34
C GLY A 457 11.14 16.65 13.30
N GLU A 458 11.59 17.27 12.21
CA GLU A 458 12.98 17.76 12.06
C GLU A 458 13.33 18.80 13.12
N HIS A 459 12.43 19.75 13.40
CA HIS A 459 12.63 20.76 14.43
C HIS A 459 12.67 20.17 15.84
N TYR A 460 11.82 19.17 16.13
CA TYR A 460 11.85 18.47 17.40
C TYR A 460 13.15 17.69 17.59
N MET A 461 13.64 17.02 16.53
CA MET A 461 14.90 16.28 16.56
C MET A 461 16.10 17.21 16.71
N ALA A 462 16.13 18.33 15.98
CA ALA A 462 17.18 19.34 16.09
C ALA A 462 17.24 19.94 17.51
N ALA A 463 16.08 20.17 18.15
CA ALA A 463 16.03 20.63 19.53
C ALA A 463 16.58 19.59 20.53
N LEU A 464 16.29 18.30 20.32
CA LEU A 464 16.85 17.21 21.14
C LEU A 464 18.36 17.05 20.94
N GLN A 465 18.84 17.21 19.70
CA GLN A 465 20.27 17.12 19.38
C GLN A 465 21.06 18.27 19.98
N ALA A 466 20.57 19.51 19.83
CA ALA A 466 21.19 20.69 20.45
C ALA A 466 21.26 20.58 21.99
N GLU A 467 20.25 19.95 22.61
CA GLU A 467 20.27 19.63 24.03
C GLU A 467 21.43 18.68 24.38
N ALA A 468 21.56 17.58 23.64
CA ALA A 468 22.61 16.57 23.85
C ALA A 468 24.03 17.13 23.68
N GLU A 469 24.24 17.99 22.70
CA GLU A 469 25.56 18.55 22.38
C GLU A 469 26.06 19.59 23.40
N SER A 470 25.16 20.35 24.03
CA SER A 470 25.58 21.45 24.90
C SER A 470 26.12 21.03 26.28
N GLY A 471 25.85 19.82 26.73
CA GLY A 471 26.22 19.33 28.07
C GLY A 471 25.73 20.21 29.25
N THR A 472 24.88 21.21 29.00
CA THR A 472 24.43 22.17 30.01
C THR A 472 23.30 21.58 30.86
N ARG A 473 23.15 22.11 32.10
CA ARG A 473 22.11 21.63 33.04
C ARG A 473 20.73 21.63 32.35
N PRO A 474 19.90 20.61 32.61
CA PRO A 474 18.62 20.44 31.92
C PRO A 474 17.75 21.70 32.06
N GLY A 475 17.42 22.36 30.94
CA GLY A 475 16.53 23.53 30.89
C GLY A 475 17.16 24.88 30.50
N SER A 476 18.48 25.05 30.54
CA SER A 476 19.12 26.34 30.21
C SER A 476 19.10 26.68 28.71
N LEU A 477 19.10 25.66 27.85
CA LEU A 477 19.01 25.85 26.41
C LEU A 477 17.61 26.15 25.91
N TRP A 478 16.55 25.72 26.59
CA TRP A 478 15.18 25.97 26.12
C TRP A 478 14.88 27.47 26.05
N HIS A 479 15.39 28.25 27.01
CA HIS A 479 15.25 29.71 26.98
C HIS A 479 15.99 30.38 25.81
N ARG A 480 17.14 29.84 25.35
CA ARG A 480 17.88 30.34 24.17
C ARG A 480 17.37 29.76 22.84
N GLY A 481 17.04 28.48 22.82
CA GLY A 481 16.46 27.77 21.67
C GLY A 481 15.10 28.34 21.30
N CYS A 482 14.29 28.81 22.25
CA CYS A 482 13.09 29.57 21.93
C CYS A 482 13.38 30.90 21.20
N GLU A 483 14.55 31.52 21.34
CA GLU A 483 14.91 32.71 20.53
C GLU A 483 15.24 32.32 19.09
N HIS A 484 15.86 31.15 18.90
CA HIS A 484 16.05 30.53 17.58
C HIS A 484 14.71 30.14 16.96
N TRP A 485 13.77 29.58 17.72
CA TRP A 485 12.42 29.27 17.23
C TRP A 485 11.59 30.54 16.96
N LYS A 486 11.81 31.64 17.70
CA LYS A 486 11.18 32.95 17.44
C LYS A 486 11.63 33.58 16.11
N THR A 487 12.80 33.20 15.61
CA THR A 487 13.43 33.73 14.39
C THR A 487 13.35 32.76 13.21
N GLU A 488 13.48 31.45 13.42
CA GLU A 488 13.59 30.42 12.38
C GLU A 488 12.40 29.45 12.24
N CYS A 489 11.47 29.34 13.21
CA CYS A 489 10.20 28.65 12.95
C CYS A 489 9.26 29.45 12.02
N ALA A 490 9.75 30.57 11.48
CA ALA A 490 9.21 31.16 10.27
C ALA A 490 9.46 30.29 9.03
N ALA A 491 10.47 29.42 9.01
CA ALA A 491 10.85 28.63 7.85
C ALA A 491 9.81 27.57 7.44
N PRO A 492 9.16 26.80 8.35
CA PRO A 492 8.07 25.89 7.95
C PRO A 492 6.83 26.63 7.49
N ILE A 493 6.52 27.77 8.12
CA ILE A 493 5.38 28.62 7.72
C ILE A 493 5.65 29.31 6.38
N VAL A 494 6.93 29.50 6.00
CA VAL A 494 7.36 30.02 4.70
C VAL A 494 7.55 28.92 3.65
N LEU A 495 7.94 27.70 4.03
CA LEU A 495 7.92 26.52 3.15
C LEU A 495 6.48 26.13 2.76
N ILE A 496 5.51 26.44 3.63
CA ILE A 496 4.07 26.39 3.36
C ILE A 496 3.62 27.47 2.36
N SER A 497 4.44 28.49 2.07
CA SER A 497 4.14 29.58 1.11
C SER A 497 4.97 29.56 -0.17
N VAL A 498 5.79 28.53 -0.39
CA VAL A 498 6.66 28.37 -1.58
C VAL A 498 6.12 27.25 -2.52
N PHE A 499 4.90 26.77 -2.28
CA PHE A 499 4.19 25.83 -3.14
C PHE A 499 2.79 26.33 -3.49
#